data_AF-A0A9W6WCM4-F1
#
_entry.id   AF-A0A9W6WCM4-F1
#
_cell.length_a   1.000
_cell.length_b   1.000
_cell.length_c   1.000
_cell.angle_alpha   90.00
_cell.angle_beta   90.00
_cell.angle_gamma   90.00
#
_symmetry.space_group_name_H-M   'P 1'
#
loop_
_entity.id
_entity.type
_entity.pdbx_description
1 polymer ?
#
loop_
_entity_poly.entity_id
_entity_poly.type
_entity_poly.pdbx_seq_one_letter_code
_entity_poly.pdbx_strand_id
1 'polypeptide(L)'
;MEFEYGTVKSIAAKVITAGTEITDYIGRSRGVIERTAQGNDGFASAKALSTIAKKLVEDTLKAAGKCADTGQKVVESAENYRRTESTVKSEVNLAKEYLGAVPGM
;
A
#
# COMPACT_ATOMS: atom_id res chain seq x y z
N MET A 1 -6.04 -10.75 20.23
CA MET A 1 -5.28 -11.02 19.01
C MET A 1 -4.21 -9.95 18.94
N GLU A 2 -2.99 -10.24 19.40
CA GLU A 2 -1.86 -9.32 19.27
C GLU A 2 -1.43 -9.34 17.80
N PHE A 3 -1.71 -8.26 17.08
CA PHE A 3 -1.14 -8.08 15.75
C PHE A 3 0.32 -7.69 15.92
N GLU A 4 1.25 -8.56 15.52
CA GLU A 4 2.67 -8.20 15.48
C GLU A 4 2.87 -7.03 14.51
N TYR A 5 3.16 -5.85 15.05
CA TYR A 5 3.44 -4.62 14.31
C TYR A 5 4.47 -4.84 13.17
N GLY A 6 5.47 -5.69 13.40
CA GLY A 6 6.45 -6.07 12.38
C GLY A 6 5.85 -6.80 11.18
N THR A 7 4.91 -7.72 11.42
CA THR A 7 4.20 -8.48 10.38
C THR A 7 3.32 -7.56 9.53
N VAL A 8 2.59 -6.64 10.17
CA VAL A 8 1.76 -5.64 9.47
C VAL A 8 2.60 -4.75 8.56
N LYS A 9 3.74 -4.24 9.06
CA LYS A 9 4.67 -3.41 8.28
C LYS A 9 5.31 -4.18 7.12
N SER A 10 5.65 -5.45 7.32
CA SER A 10 6.20 -6.31 6.28
C SER A 10 5.21 -6.54 5.13
N ILE A 11 3.94 -6.80 5.46
CA ILE A 11 2.88 -6.99 4.46
C ILE A 11 2.66 -5.69 3.68
N ALA A 12 2.57 -4.55 4.37
CA ALA A 12 2.41 -3.26 3.72
C ALA A 12 3.58 -2.93 2.75
N ALA A 13 4.82 -3.22 3.15
CA ALA A 13 5.99 -3.05 2.30
C ALA A 13 5.90 -3.90 1.02
N LYS A 14 5.50 -5.18 1.14
CA LYS A 14 5.30 -6.06 -0.03
C LYS A 14 4.24 -5.54 -1.00
N VAL A 15 3.15 -4.99 -0.48
CA VAL A 15 2.07 -4.42 -1.30
C VAL A 15 2.54 -3.17 -2.05
N ILE A 16 3.33 -2.30 -1.39
CA ILE A 16 3.94 -1.14 -2.03
C ILE A 16 4.91 -1.56 -3.14
N THR A 17 5.82 -2.50 -2.85
CA THR A 17 6.79 -3.02 -3.83
C THR A 17 6.09 -3.61 -5.06
N ALA A 18 5.04 -4.41 -4.86
CA ALA A 18 4.27 -4.96 -5.97
C ALA A 18 3.65 -3.87 -6.85
N GLY A 19 3.12 -2.79 -6.25
CA GLY A 19 2.59 -1.64 -6.98
C GLY A 19 3.67 -0.94 -7.83
N THR A 20 4.87 -0.76 -7.28
CA THR A 20 6.00 -0.16 -8.00
C THR A 20 6.47 -1.05 -9.16
N GLU A 21 6.64 -2.35 -8.92
CA GLU A 21 7.06 -3.31 -9.95
C GLU A 21 6.07 -3.39 -11.12
N ILE A 22 4.77 -3.37 -10.82
CA ILE A 22 3.71 -3.33 -11.83
C ILE A 22 3.77 -2.03 -12.66
N THR A 23 3.99 -0.90 -12.00
CA THR A 23 4.14 0.41 -12.67
C THR A 23 5.34 0.41 -13.62
N ASP A 24 6.48 -0.09 -13.16
CA ASP A 24 7.71 -0.19 -13.96
C ASP A 24 7.54 -1.15 -15.14
N TYR A 25 6.92 -2.31 -14.92
CA TYR A 25 6.62 -3.29 -15.96
C TYR A 25 5.74 -2.69 -17.06
N ILE A 26 4.73 -1.92 -16.68
CA ILE A 26 3.86 -1.21 -17.61
C ILE A 26 4.61 -0.13 -18.37
N GLY A 27 5.46 0.64 -17.70
CA GLY A 27 6.30 1.65 -18.34
C GLY A 27 7.17 1.05 -19.45
N ARG A 28 7.78 -0.11 -19.20
CA ARG A 28 8.57 -0.86 -20.20
C ARG A 28 7.70 -1.42 -21.33
N SER A 29 6.52 -1.94 -21.00
CA SER A 29 5.62 -2.60 -21.96
C SER A 29 4.90 -1.61 -22.87
N ARG A 30 4.65 -0.38 -22.42
CA ARG A 30 3.95 0.68 -23.16
C ARG A 30 4.59 0.95 -24.52
N GLY A 31 5.91 1.04 -24.59
CA GLY A 31 6.61 1.29 -25.86
C GLY A 31 6.46 0.13 -26.86
N VAL A 32 6.37 -1.12 -26.39
CA VAL A 32 6.13 -2.29 -27.25
C VAL A 32 4.70 -2.28 -27.78
N ILE A 33 3.75 -1.98 -26.92
CA ILE A 33 2.33 -1.85 -27.26
C ILE A 33 2.11 -0.74 -28.31
N GLU A 34 2.69 0.44 -28.09
CA GLU A 34 2.54 1.59 -28.98
C GLU A 34 3.18 1.32 -30.36
N ARG A 35 4.37 0.70 -30.41
CA ARG A 35 5.02 0.32 -31.68
C ARG A 35 4.24 -0.74 -32.46
N THR A 36 3.67 -1.72 -31.77
CA THR A 36 2.87 -2.78 -32.41
C THR A 36 1.56 -2.24 -32.98
N ALA A 37 1.01 -1.18 -32.36
CA ALA A 37 -0.19 -0.51 -32.85
C ALA A 37 0.10 0.35 -34.10
N GLN A 38 1.20 1.13 -34.12
CA GLN A 38 1.58 1.99 -35.25
C GLN A 38 1.90 1.22 -36.54
N GLY A 39 2.49 0.02 -36.43
CA GLY A 39 2.76 -0.82 -37.61
C GLY A 39 1.51 -1.31 -38.34
N ASN A 40 0.31 -1.07 -37.78
CA ASN A 40 -0.95 -1.64 -38.22
C ASN A 40 -2.06 -0.58 -38.43
N ASP A 41 -1.69 0.69 -38.63
CA ASP A 41 -2.57 1.87 -38.69
C ASP A 41 -3.70 1.81 -39.75
N GLY A 42 -3.70 0.81 -40.66
CA GLY A 42 -4.77 0.56 -41.62
C GLY A 42 -5.93 -0.34 -41.15
N PHE A 43 -5.81 -1.03 -40.01
CA PHE A 43 -6.81 -1.99 -39.54
C PHE A 43 -7.62 -1.43 -38.36
N ALA A 44 -8.96 -1.39 -38.46
CA ALA A 44 -9.84 -0.99 -37.36
C ALA A 44 -9.54 -1.77 -36.05
N SER A 45 -9.12 -3.02 -36.18
CA SER A 45 -8.68 -3.89 -35.08
C SER A 45 -7.43 -3.36 -34.35
N ALA A 46 -6.51 -2.70 -35.05
CA ALA A 46 -5.31 -2.13 -34.45
C ALA A 46 -5.61 -0.92 -33.57
N LYS A 47 -6.54 -0.06 -34.01
CA LYS A 47 -7.04 1.07 -33.22
C LYS A 47 -7.81 0.60 -31.98
N ALA A 48 -8.59 -0.47 -32.11
CA ALA A 48 -9.27 -1.11 -30.98
C ALA A 48 -8.24 -1.69 -29.98
N LEU A 49 -7.22 -2.41 -30.47
CA LEU A 49 -6.13 -2.95 -29.64
C LEU A 49 -5.35 -1.85 -28.91
N SER A 50 -5.00 -0.76 -29.61
CA SER A 50 -4.34 0.40 -29.00
C SER A 50 -5.19 1.02 -27.87
N THR A 51 -6.50 1.12 -28.08
CA THR A 51 -7.43 1.66 -27.09
C THR A 51 -7.55 0.74 -25.87
N ILE A 52 -7.69 -0.57 -26.08
CA ILE A 52 -7.76 -1.58 -25.02
C ILE A 52 -6.46 -1.58 -24.22
N ALA A 53 -5.31 -1.51 -24.89
CA ALA A 53 -4.02 -1.54 -24.24
C ALA A 53 -3.77 -0.27 -23.40
N LYS A 54 -4.15 0.92 -23.91
CA LYS A 54 -4.14 2.17 -23.11
C LYS A 54 -5.01 2.05 -21.87
N LYS A 55 -6.23 1.52 -22.01
CA LYS A 55 -7.14 1.34 -20.88
C LYS A 55 -6.59 0.35 -19.84
N LEU A 56 -6.00 -0.76 -20.29
CA LEU A 56 -5.36 -1.74 -19.41
C LEU A 56 -4.20 -1.10 -18.62
N VAL A 57 -3.39 -0.28 -19.28
CA VAL A 57 -2.31 0.48 -18.64
C VAL A 57 -2.86 1.42 -17.56
N GLU A 58 -3.88 2.22 -17.89
CA GLU A 58 -4.51 3.16 -16.95
C GLU A 58 -5.14 2.45 -15.74
N ASP A 59 -5.90 1.39 -15.98
CA ASP A 59 -6.59 0.64 -14.91
C ASP A 59 -5.58 -0.05 -13.99
N THR A 60 -4.49 -0.56 -14.55
CA THR A 60 -3.45 -1.22 -13.76
C THR A 60 -2.61 -0.20 -12.97
N LEU A 61 -2.31 0.97 -13.51
CA LEU A 61 -1.67 2.06 -12.76
C LEU A 61 -2.55 2.56 -11.61
N LYS A 62 -3.87 2.66 -11.83
CA LYS A 62 -4.83 2.96 -10.76
C LYS A 62 -4.83 1.88 -9.67
N ALA A 63 -4.80 0.61 -10.04
CA ALA A 63 -4.73 -0.50 -9.09
C ALA A 63 -3.44 -0.44 -8.26
N ALA A 64 -2.29 -0.22 -8.92
CA ALA A 64 -1.00 -0.06 -8.25
C ALA A 64 -0.99 1.11 -7.26
N GLY A 65 -1.54 2.28 -7.66
CA GLY A 65 -1.68 3.43 -6.78
C GLY A 65 -2.54 3.13 -5.54
N LYS A 66 -3.67 2.43 -5.72
CA LYS A 66 -4.51 1.99 -4.59
C LYS A 66 -3.77 1.04 -3.65
N CYS A 67 -2.98 0.10 -4.19
CA CYS A 67 -2.15 -0.80 -3.39
C CYS A 67 -1.15 -0.01 -2.53
N ALA A 68 -0.44 0.96 -3.11
CA ALA A 68 0.49 1.80 -2.37
C ALA A 68 -0.20 2.61 -1.26
N ASP A 69 -1.32 3.27 -1.58
CA ASP A 69 -2.15 4.02 -0.62
C ASP A 69 -2.64 3.15 0.54
N THR A 70 -3.13 1.95 0.23
CA THR A 70 -3.60 1.00 1.25
C THR A 70 -2.44 0.53 2.13
N GLY A 71 -1.28 0.21 1.54
CA GLY A 71 -0.08 -0.15 2.29
C GLY A 71 0.33 0.96 3.26
N GLN A 72 0.31 2.21 2.81
CA GLN A 72 0.66 3.35 3.65
C GLN A 72 -0.32 3.58 4.80
N LYS A 73 -1.63 3.50 4.55
CA LYS A 73 -2.67 3.58 5.59
C LYS A 73 -2.53 2.47 6.63
N VAL A 74 -2.15 1.27 6.21
CA VAL A 74 -1.89 0.15 7.12
C VAL A 74 -0.69 0.45 8.02
N VAL A 75 0.40 1.01 7.48
CA VAL A 75 1.57 1.44 8.27
C VAL A 75 1.18 2.53 9.28
N GLU A 76 0.48 3.57 8.84
CA GLU A 76 0.02 4.66 9.71
C GLU A 76 -0.88 4.15 10.84
N SER A 77 -1.82 3.27 10.53
CA SER A 77 -2.71 2.66 11.51
C SER A 77 -1.93 1.82 12.54
N ALA A 78 -0.95 1.04 12.07
CA ALA A 78 -0.09 0.24 12.94
C ALA A 78 0.77 1.13 13.87
N GLU A 79 1.29 2.25 13.36
CA GLU A 79 2.07 3.22 14.15
C GLU A 79 1.22 3.91 15.22
N ASN A 80 0.01 4.30 14.85
CA ASN A 80 -0.96 4.88 15.78
C ASN A 80 -1.34 3.88 16.88
N TYR A 81 -1.61 2.63 16.53
CA TYR A 81 -1.89 1.57 17.50
C TYR A 81 -0.74 1.42 18.50
N ARG A 82 0.51 1.32 18.01
CA ARG A 82 1.71 1.20 18.86
C ARG A 82 1.88 2.40 19.79
N ARG A 83 1.65 3.62 19.29
CA ARG A 83 1.73 4.85 20.10
C ARG A 83 0.69 4.83 21.21
N THR A 84 -0.57 4.53 20.89
CA THR A 84 -1.65 4.44 21.86
C THR A 84 -1.39 3.36 22.92
N GLU A 85 -0.92 2.18 22.50
CA GLU A 85 -0.57 1.09 23.42
C GLU A 85 0.54 1.52 24.40
N SER A 86 1.56 2.22 23.91
CA SER A 86 2.63 2.77 24.75
C SER A 86 2.12 3.80 25.76
N THR A 87 1.24 4.71 25.33
CA THR A 87 0.63 5.71 26.22
C THR A 87 -0.19 5.03 27.31
N VAL A 88 -1.08 4.10 26.95
CA VAL A 88 -1.91 3.36 27.91
C VAL A 88 -1.04 2.58 28.90
N LYS A 89 0.02 1.92 28.44
CA LYS A 89 0.96 1.22 29.34
C LYS A 89 1.62 2.19 30.32
N SER A 90 2.03 3.38 29.87
CA SER A 90 2.63 4.39 30.75
C SER A 90 1.64 4.92 31.80
N GLU A 91 0.39 5.20 31.41
CA GLU A 91 -0.65 5.68 32.33
C GLU A 91 -1.04 4.60 33.35
N VAL A 92 -1.15 3.34 32.92
CA VAL A 92 -1.42 2.21 33.81
C VAL A 92 -0.28 2.03 34.82
N ASN A 93 0.98 2.17 34.40
CA ASN A 93 2.12 2.09 35.31
C ASN A 93 2.13 3.24 36.32
N LEU A 94 1.86 4.46 35.85
CA LEU A 94 1.75 5.64 36.70
C LEU A 94 0.62 5.48 37.73
N ALA A 95 -0.55 4.99 37.32
CA ALA A 95 -1.67 4.73 38.23
C ALA A 95 -1.33 3.66 39.28
N LYS A 96 -0.60 2.60 38.91
CA LYS A 96 -0.12 1.58 39.85
C LYS A 96 0.88 2.16 40.87
N GLU A 97 1.78 3.02 40.43
CA GLU A 97 2.71 3.73 41.33
C GLU A 97 1.95 4.62 42.32
N TYR A 98 0.97 5.40 41.85
CA TYR A 98 0.14 6.22 42.73
C TYR A 98 -0.68 5.38 43.73
N LEU A 99 -1.29 4.28 43.30
CA LEU A 99 -2.08 3.41 44.19
C LEU A 99 -1.21 2.61 45.17
N GLY A 100 0.00 2.22 44.78
CA GLY A 100 0.97 1.56 45.67
C GLY A 100 1.64 2.53 46.64
N ALA A 101 1.64 3.83 46.34
CA ALA A 101 2.17 4.88 47.20
C ALA A 101 1.17 5.43 48.22
N VAL A 102 -0.10 4.99 48.23
CA VAL A 102 -1.06 5.30 49.31
C VAL A 102 -0.82 4.31 50.46
N PRO A 103 -0.14 4.69 51.55
CA PRO A 103 -0.04 3.83 52.73
C PRO A 103 -1.42 3.85 53.41
N GLY A 104 -1.86 2.68 53.88
CA GLY A 104 -3.22 2.45 54.38
C GLY A 104 -3.87 3.61 55.13
N MET A 105 -5.06 3.99 54.65
CA MET A 105 -6.12 4.52 55.52
C MET A 105 -6.84 3.36 56.19
#